data_AF-A0A4U8YL11-F1
#
_entry.id   AF-A0A4U8YL11-F1
#
_cell.length_a   1.000
_cell.length_b   1.000
_cell.length_c   1.000
_cell.angle_alpha   90.00
_cell.angle_beta   90.00
_cell.angle_gamma   90.00
#
_symmetry.space_group_name_H-M   'P 1'
#
loop_
_entity.id
_entity.type
_entity.pdbx_description
1 polymer ?
#
loop_
_entity_poly.entity_id
_entity_poly.type
_entity_poly.pdbx_seq_one_letter_code
_entity_poly.pdbx_strand_id
1 'polypeptide(L)'
;MLTLKRTTSAPTTTLPEGFHYVSQDNYCLVRLNDTDKKYLYSDSATSCIIVVMAGRNADDQEIVMLSHLSRKVRYDYFFNLVGAHFVGPVHIWGQGGNPPLAEASNDNTHTLMGWLMTHSLDNFRYNAPADKPSWWVEQVTLSLGQGDPNECHRDDFGVDLTTMKVSNQAFDLTSEQRDPTGGVQTLFAVFGMKIYPPVWLWKSTRPFDDALITRLVNAANQDNWTQILSMTDEEILHTYSSTPEWEVPWFVETLKESAQFVDNWNKTNGG
;
A
#
# COMPACT_ATOMS: atom_id res chain seq x y z
N MET A 1 17.04 -4.20 15.52
CA MET A 1 17.33 -3.40 14.30
C MET A 1 16.87 -4.21 13.11
N LEU A 2 16.03 -3.62 12.25
CA LEU A 2 15.50 -4.30 11.07
C LEU A 2 16.57 -4.45 10.00
N THR A 3 16.61 -5.58 9.30
CA THR A 3 17.60 -5.85 8.24
C THR A 3 16.91 -6.18 6.91
N LEU A 4 17.44 -5.69 5.80
CA LEU A 4 16.97 -6.02 4.45
C LEU A 4 17.63 -7.30 3.95
N LYS A 5 16.81 -8.28 3.54
CA LYS A 5 17.25 -9.43 2.75
C LYS A 5 16.60 -9.37 1.38
N ARG A 6 17.40 -9.10 0.36
CA ARG A 6 16.98 -9.31 -1.03
C ARG A 6 17.03 -10.79 -1.37
N THR A 7 16.03 -11.25 -2.10
CA THR A 7 15.90 -12.62 -2.57
C THR A 7 15.51 -12.61 -4.04
N THR A 8 15.97 -13.64 -4.75
CA THR A 8 15.57 -13.99 -6.13
C THR A 8 14.94 -15.39 -6.17
N SER A 9 14.60 -15.94 -4.99
CA SER A 9 13.94 -17.23 -4.86
C SER A 9 12.56 -17.17 -5.51
N ALA A 10 12.08 -18.29 -6.08
CA ALA A 10 10.73 -18.37 -6.62
C ALA A 10 9.66 -17.99 -5.57
N PRO A 11 8.47 -17.54 -6.00
CA PRO A 11 7.33 -17.35 -5.12
C PRO A 11 7.02 -18.64 -4.32
N THR A 12 6.56 -18.48 -3.08
CA THR A 12 6.14 -19.60 -2.24
C THR A 12 4.65 -19.54 -1.97
N THR A 13 4.00 -20.70 -1.93
CA THR A 13 2.58 -20.84 -1.56
C THR A 13 2.37 -20.96 -0.06
N THR A 14 3.42 -21.28 0.71
CA THR A 14 3.33 -21.39 2.16
C THR A 14 3.44 -20.02 2.80
N LEU A 15 2.32 -19.56 3.35
CA LEU A 15 2.27 -18.30 4.08
C LEU A 15 2.82 -18.47 5.51
N PRO A 16 3.62 -17.51 6.00
CA PRO A 16 4.01 -17.45 7.40
C PRO A 16 2.81 -17.44 8.35
N GLU A 17 3.01 -17.90 9.57
CA GLU A 17 2.02 -17.71 10.64
C GLU A 17 1.73 -16.22 10.83
N GLY A 18 0.48 -15.85 11.13
CA GLY A 18 0.10 -14.45 11.38
C GLY A 18 0.34 -13.52 10.19
N PHE A 19 0.28 -14.05 8.96
CA PHE A 19 0.40 -13.29 7.72
C PHE A 19 -0.77 -12.33 7.55
N HIS A 20 -0.46 -11.07 7.27
CA HIS A 20 -1.43 -10.00 7.06
C HIS A 20 -1.09 -9.22 5.79
N TYR A 21 -1.98 -9.32 4.81
CA TYR A 21 -1.87 -8.61 3.54
C TYR A 21 -2.33 -7.14 3.68
N VAL A 22 -1.59 -6.23 3.05
CA VAL A 22 -1.86 -4.79 3.02
C VAL A 22 -1.97 -4.37 1.57
N SER A 23 -3.21 -4.31 1.07
CA SER A 23 -3.50 -3.93 -0.31
C SER A 23 -3.11 -2.47 -0.61
N GLN A 24 -3.10 -2.11 -1.90
CA GLN A 24 -2.83 -0.74 -2.35
C GLN A 24 -3.70 0.30 -1.63
N ASP A 25 -3.07 1.40 -1.23
CA ASP A 25 -3.64 2.52 -0.45
C ASP A 25 -4.12 2.16 0.96
N ASN A 26 -3.69 1.01 1.47
CA ASN A 26 -3.89 0.63 2.86
C ASN A 26 -2.61 0.79 3.68
N TYR A 27 -2.79 0.78 5.00
CA TYR A 27 -1.72 0.63 5.97
C TYR A 27 -2.08 -0.39 7.05
N CYS A 28 -1.06 -0.99 7.65
CA CYS A 28 -1.17 -1.75 8.89
C CYS A 28 -0.15 -1.20 9.88
N LEU A 29 -0.61 -0.74 11.04
CA LEU A 29 0.22 -0.31 12.16
C LEU A 29 0.05 -1.31 13.30
N VAL A 30 1.14 -1.92 13.73
CA VAL A 30 1.17 -2.91 14.82
C VAL A 30 2.07 -2.45 15.94
N ARG A 31 1.72 -2.83 17.17
CA ARG A 31 2.61 -2.78 18.34
C ARG A 31 3.21 -4.16 18.50
N LEU A 32 4.53 -4.30 18.51
CA LEU A 32 5.18 -5.61 18.43
C LEU A 32 4.82 -6.54 19.60
N ASN A 33 4.60 -5.98 20.78
CA ASN A 33 4.25 -6.75 21.99
C ASN A 33 2.73 -6.99 22.15
N ASP A 34 1.90 -6.48 21.23
CA ASP A 34 0.43 -6.50 21.33
C ASP A 34 -0.19 -6.67 19.94
N THR A 35 0.15 -7.78 19.29
CA THR A 35 -0.42 -8.13 17.99
C THR A 35 -0.42 -9.64 17.77
N ASP A 36 -1.46 -10.11 17.10
CA ASP A 36 -1.58 -11.47 16.53
C ASP A 36 -0.81 -11.62 15.20
N LYS A 37 -0.37 -10.50 14.61
CA LYS A 37 0.32 -10.47 13.32
C LYS A 37 1.79 -10.72 13.53
N LYS A 38 2.35 -11.60 12.71
CA LYS A 38 3.77 -11.94 12.72
C LYS A 38 4.45 -11.59 11.41
N TYR A 39 3.67 -11.33 10.34
CA TYR A 39 4.20 -10.93 9.04
C TYR A 39 3.27 -9.93 8.37
N LEU A 40 3.79 -8.78 7.94
CA LEU A 40 3.05 -7.82 7.11
C LEU A 40 3.58 -7.89 5.69
N TYR A 41 2.69 -7.85 4.69
CA TYR A 41 3.07 -8.02 3.30
C TYR A 41 2.20 -7.19 2.35
N SER A 42 2.78 -6.80 1.22
CA SER A 42 2.07 -6.31 0.05
C SER A 42 2.81 -6.75 -1.22
N ASP A 43 2.08 -6.83 -2.33
CA ASP A 43 2.60 -7.12 -3.67
C ASP A 43 2.06 -6.13 -4.71
N SER A 44 2.41 -6.37 -5.99
CA SER A 44 1.89 -5.64 -7.15
C SER A 44 2.19 -4.13 -7.12
N ALA A 45 3.25 -3.72 -6.42
CA ALA A 45 3.74 -2.35 -6.46
C ALA A 45 4.55 -2.10 -7.75
N THR A 46 3.83 -1.95 -8.88
CA THR A 46 4.41 -1.51 -10.15
C THR A 46 4.94 -0.08 -9.98
N SER A 47 4.12 0.93 -10.25
CA SER A 47 4.49 2.35 -10.05
C SER A 47 4.39 2.80 -8.59
N CYS A 48 3.66 2.05 -7.76
CA CYS A 48 3.47 2.30 -6.35
C CYS A 48 4.75 1.98 -5.54
N ILE A 49 4.81 2.41 -4.27
CA ILE A 49 5.90 2.07 -3.36
C ILE A 49 5.32 1.46 -2.08
N ILE A 50 5.80 0.28 -1.71
CA ILE A 50 5.53 -0.33 -0.40
C ILE A 50 6.58 0.19 0.58
N VAL A 51 6.13 0.80 1.67
CA VAL A 51 6.97 1.40 2.71
C VAL A 51 6.76 0.66 4.02
N VAL A 52 7.86 0.22 4.62
CA VAL A 52 7.92 -0.31 5.99
C VAL A 52 8.63 0.71 6.87
N MET A 53 8.05 1.02 8.01
CA MET A 53 8.57 1.98 8.97
C MET A 53 8.55 1.38 10.36
N ALA A 54 9.63 1.57 11.10
CA ALA A 54 9.74 1.10 12.48
C ALA A 54 10.30 2.19 13.39
N GLY A 55 9.86 2.17 14.65
CA GLY A 55 10.22 3.15 15.65
C GLY A 55 9.42 2.92 16.92
N ARG A 56 9.19 3.99 17.68
CA ARG A 56 8.48 3.93 18.96
C ARG A 56 7.31 4.91 18.99
N ASN A 57 6.29 4.61 19.79
CA ASN A 57 5.22 5.56 20.09
C ASN A 57 5.56 6.40 21.34
N ALA A 58 4.63 7.28 21.73
CA ALA A 58 4.77 8.13 22.93
C ALA A 58 4.82 7.34 24.25
N ASP A 59 4.34 6.10 24.26
CA ASP A 59 4.36 5.18 25.42
C ASP A 59 5.63 4.31 25.43
N ASP A 60 6.64 4.64 24.62
CA ASP A 60 7.90 3.90 24.44
C ASP A 60 7.71 2.44 23.95
N GLN A 61 6.59 2.15 23.28
CA GLN A 61 6.32 0.85 22.68
C GLN A 61 6.86 0.79 21.25
N GLU A 62 7.50 -0.32 20.90
CA GLU A 62 7.95 -0.57 19.53
C GLU A 62 6.76 -0.81 18.60
N ILE A 63 6.72 -0.03 17.53
CA ILE A 63 5.67 -0.09 16.52
C ILE A 63 6.28 -0.25 15.13
N VAL A 64 5.57 -0.99 14.28
CA VAL A 64 5.90 -1.16 12.86
C VAL A 64 4.68 -0.81 12.04
N MET A 65 4.90 -0.04 10.97
CA MET A 65 3.88 0.29 9.99
C MET A 65 4.31 -0.17 8.59
N LEU A 66 3.43 -0.91 7.91
CA LEU A 66 3.56 -1.17 6.47
C LEU A 66 2.44 -0.44 5.74
N SER A 67 2.75 0.25 4.65
CA SER A 67 1.75 0.86 3.77
C SER A 67 2.13 0.72 2.31
N HIS A 68 1.14 0.57 1.44
CA HIS A 68 1.30 0.52 -0.01
C HIS A 68 0.79 1.82 -0.61
N LEU A 69 1.71 2.69 -1.05
CA LEU A 69 1.43 4.08 -1.43
C LEU A 69 1.50 4.26 -2.93
N SER A 70 0.47 4.87 -3.52
CA SER A 70 0.32 4.89 -4.98
C SER A 70 0.34 6.27 -5.64
N ARG A 71 0.14 7.36 -4.86
CA ARG A 71 0.10 8.73 -5.38
C ARG A 71 0.26 9.78 -4.28
N LYS A 72 0.72 10.98 -4.63
CA LYS A 72 1.14 12.05 -3.69
C LYS A 72 0.22 12.24 -2.46
N VAL A 73 -1.09 12.40 -2.66
CA VAL A 73 -2.04 12.66 -1.56
C VAL A 73 -2.04 11.53 -0.51
N ARG A 74 -1.79 10.29 -0.93
CA ARG A 74 -1.68 9.11 -0.05
C ARG A 74 -0.41 9.17 0.79
N TYR A 75 0.71 9.62 0.21
CA TYR A 75 1.93 9.92 0.97
C TYR A 75 1.65 11.00 2.01
N ASP A 76 1.02 12.11 1.62
CA ASP A 76 0.72 13.20 2.54
C ASP A 76 -0.07 12.73 3.78
N TYR A 77 -1.04 11.83 3.58
CA TYR A 77 -1.77 11.22 4.68
C TYR A 77 -0.94 10.19 5.47
N PHE A 78 -0.14 9.35 4.80
CA PHE A 78 0.75 8.38 5.44
C PHE A 78 1.65 9.05 6.47
N PHE A 79 2.29 10.14 6.12
CA PHE A 79 3.19 10.81 7.03
C PHE A 79 2.48 11.62 8.12
N ASN A 80 1.24 12.04 7.91
CA ASN A 80 0.39 12.53 9.00
C ASN A 80 0.13 11.42 10.02
N LEU A 81 -0.08 10.17 9.58
CA LEU A 81 -0.15 9.01 10.48
C LEU A 81 1.19 8.80 11.20
N VAL A 82 2.33 8.94 10.50
CA VAL A 82 3.64 8.86 11.14
C VAL A 82 3.76 9.89 12.27
N GLY A 83 3.45 11.16 12.01
CA GLY A 83 3.51 12.21 13.03
C GLY A 83 2.49 12.07 14.16
N ALA A 84 1.42 11.31 13.95
CA ALA A 84 0.43 11.00 14.98
C ALA A 84 0.83 9.81 15.87
N HIS A 85 1.71 8.93 15.40
CA HIS A 85 1.97 7.63 16.04
C HIS A 85 3.42 7.40 16.47
N PHE A 86 4.39 8.02 15.80
CA PHE A 86 5.81 7.81 16.05
C PHE A 86 6.41 8.98 16.84
N VAL A 87 7.38 8.65 17.69
CA VAL A 87 8.21 9.59 18.46
C VAL A 87 9.66 9.14 18.36
N GLY A 88 10.56 10.10 18.24
CA GLY A 88 12.00 9.86 18.21
C GLY A 88 12.52 9.36 16.85
N PRO A 89 13.62 8.60 16.85
CA PRO A 89 14.20 8.09 15.62
C PRO A 89 13.28 7.04 14.99
N VAL A 90 13.14 7.10 13.67
CA VAL A 90 12.45 6.10 12.86
C VAL A 90 13.36 5.56 11.78
N HIS A 91 13.17 4.29 11.44
CA HIS A 91 13.87 3.60 10.37
C HIS A 91 12.88 3.25 9.27
N ILE A 92 13.28 3.47 8.02
CA ILE A 92 12.40 3.33 6.86
C ILE A 92 13.04 2.38 5.84
N TRP A 93 12.24 1.44 5.35
CA TRP A 93 12.54 0.62 4.19
C TRP A 93 11.46 0.84 3.13
N GLY A 94 11.85 0.78 1.86
CA GLY A 94 10.88 0.91 0.78
C GLY A 94 11.32 0.23 -0.49
N GLN A 95 10.34 -0.28 -1.23
CA GLN A 95 10.53 -0.93 -2.52
C GLN A 95 9.35 -0.62 -3.45
N GLY A 96 9.64 -0.42 -4.74
CA GLY A 96 8.64 -0.14 -5.78
C GLY A 96 9.08 1.01 -6.69
N GLY A 97 8.14 1.74 -7.26
CA GLY A 97 8.41 2.85 -8.17
C GLY A 97 9.07 2.38 -9.47
N ASN A 98 8.56 1.28 -10.03
CA ASN A 98 9.07 0.61 -11.22
C ASN A 98 8.04 0.63 -12.36
N PRO A 99 8.46 0.68 -13.64
CA PRO A 99 9.82 0.99 -14.09
C PRO A 99 10.18 2.46 -13.83
N PRO A 100 11.47 2.82 -13.77
CA PRO A 100 11.92 4.18 -13.40
C PRO A 100 11.52 5.28 -14.39
N LEU A 101 11.19 4.91 -15.64
CA LEU A 101 10.86 5.85 -16.71
C LEU A 101 9.36 6.13 -16.81
N ALA A 102 8.51 5.39 -16.09
CA ALA A 102 7.08 5.68 -16.04
C ALA A 102 6.82 6.94 -15.20
N GLU A 103 5.93 7.80 -15.67
CA GLU A 103 5.58 9.07 -15.01
C GLU A 103 5.13 8.85 -13.56
N ALA A 104 4.19 7.92 -13.34
CA ALA A 104 3.69 7.60 -12.00
C ALA A 104 4.80 7.10 -11.05
N SER A 105 5.70 6.25 -11.55
CA SER A 105 6.86 5.75 -10.79
C SER A 105 7.80 6.88 -10.38
N ASN A 106 8.05 7.80 -11.31
CA ASN A 106 8.88 8.96 -11.12
C ASN A 106 8.28 9.91 -10.06
N ASP A 107 6.99 10.22 -10.18
CA ASP A 107 6.25 11.08 -9.25
C ASP A 107 6.23 10.50 -7.83
N ASN A 108 5.96 9.20 -7.71
CA ASN A 108 5.93 8.49 -6.43
C ASN A 108 7.32 8.47 -5.77
N THR A 109 8.37 8.23 -6.55
CA THR A 109 9.75 8.24 -6.08
C THR A 109 10.16 9.65 -5.62
N HIS A 110 9.91 10.68 -6.41
CA HIS A 110 10.21 12.06 -6.05
C HIS A 110 9.44 12.52 -4.82
N THR A 111 8.16 12.13 -4.71
CA THR A 111 7.35 12.41 -3.53
C THR A 111 8.00 11.80 -2.29
N LEU A 112 8.26 10.49 -2.27
CA LEU A 112 8.87 9.84 -1.12
C LEU A 112 10.22 10.46 -0.75
N MET A 113 11.09 10.70 -1.74
CA MET A 113 12.41 11.29 -1.51
C MET A 113 12.32 12.72 -0.96
N GLY A 114 11.42 13.54 -1.49
CA GLY A 114 11.15 14.89 -0.99
C GLY A 114 10.76 14.90 0.48
N TRP A 115 9.88 13.97 0.87
CA TRP A 115 9.45 13.78 2.25
C TRP A 115 10.57 13.31 3.18
N LEU A 116 11.39 12.36 2.74
CA LEU A 116 12.53 11.87 3.52
C LEU A 116 13.57 12.96 3.77
N MET A 117 13.80 13.82 2.79
CA MET A 117 14.71 14.96 2.95
C MET A 117 14.20 15.95 4.01
N THR A 118 12.91 16.29 4.00
CA THR A 118 12.36 17.27 4.96
C THR A 118 12.28 16.76 6.40
N HIS A 119 12.31 15.45 6.61
CA HIS A 119 12.22 14.81 7.93
C HIS A 119 13.55 14.14 8.36
N SER A 120 14.66 14.50 7.71
CA SER A 120 16.00 14.05 8.14
C SER A 120 16.34 14.61 9.53
N LEU A 121 17.23 13.90 10.25
CA LEU A 121 17.72 14.37 11.55
C LEU A 121 18.28 15.80 11.50
N ASP A 122 18.97 16.15 10.43
CA ASP A 122 19.53 17.49 10.26
C ASP A 122 18.41 18.54 10.14
N ASN A 123 17.42 18.32 9.26
CA ASN A 123 16.29 19.24 9.12
C ASN A 123 15.45 19.34 10.40
N PHE A 124 15.28 18.21 11.11
CA PHE A 124 14.60 18.19 12.40
C PHE A 124 15.33 19.05 13.44
N ARG A 125 16.65 18.96 13.55
CA ARG A 125 17.45 19.74 14.52
C ARG A 125 17.33 21.26 14.31
N TYR A 126 17.16 21.72 13.07
CA TYR A 126 17.04 23.14 12.75
C TYR A 126 15.61 23.67 12.74
N ASN A 127 14.60 22.81 12.53
CA ASN A 127 13.21 23.22 12.29
C ASN A 127 12.16 22.48 13.15
N ALA A 128 12.55 21.87 14.27
CA ALA A 128 11.65 21.08 15.13
C ALA A 128 10.39 21.89 15.52
N PRO A 129 9.18 21.45 15.12
CA PRO A 129 7.95 22.06 15.60
C PRO A 129 7.77 21.80 17.09
N ALA A 130 7.42 22.84 17.85
CA ALA A 130 7.33 22.79 19.31
C ALA A 130 6.10 22.03 19.85
N ASP A 131 5.14 21.69 19.00
CA ASP A 131 3.77 21.30 19.36
C ASP A 131 3.33 19.89 18.89
N LYS A 132 4.22 19.11 18.28
CA LYS A 132 3.93 17.74 17.82
C LYS A 132 4.90 16.73 18.42
N PRO A 133 4.50 15.44 18.57
CA PRO A 133 5.44 14.38 18.86
C PRO A 133 6.55 14.42 17.81
N SER A 134 7.77 14.63 18.28
CA SER A 134 8.92 14.86 17.41
C SER A 134 9.50 13.53 16.94
N TRP A 135 9.38 13.24 15.65
CA TRP A 135 10.05 12.11 15.02
C TRP A 135 11.02 12.60 13.94
N TRP A 136 12.06 11.82 13.66
CA TRP A 136 13.00 12.08 12.57
C TRP A 136 13.52 10.79 11.98
N VAL A 137 13.86 10.84 10.69
CA VAL A 137 14.45 9.71 9.99
C VAL A 137 15.90 9.53 10.41
N GLU A 138 16.21 8.39 11.03
CA GLU A 138 17.58 8.01 11.42
C GLU A 138 18.21 7.07 10.38
N GLN A 139 17.44 6.14 9.82
CA GLN A 139 17.91 5.20 8.81
C GLN A 139 16.91 5.06 7.66
N VAL A 140 17.44 4.94 6.44
CA VAL A 140 16.68 4.75 5.21
C VAL A 140 17.35 3.68 4.37
N THR A 141 16.58 2.72 3.87
CA THR A 141 17.03 1.73 2.88
C THR A 141 15.97 1.60 1.79
N LEU A 142 16.28 2.05 0.57
CA LEU A 142 15.32 2.12 -0.53
C LEU A 142 15.79 1.30 -1.72
N SER A 143 14.82 0.69 -2.39
CA SER A 143 14.99 -0.08 -3.63
C SER A 143 13.96 0.41 -4.66
N LEU A 144 14.21 1.59 -5.21
CA LEU A 144 13.27 2.29 -6.10
C LEU A 144 13.76 2.33 -7.54
N GLY A 145 12.85 2.19 -8.52
CA GLY A 145 13.17 2.36 -9.94
C GLY A 145 14.31 1.48 -10.44
N GLN A 146 14.35 0.23 -9.99
CA GLN A 146 15.44 -0.72 -10.24
C GLN A 146 15.27 -1.52 -11.54
N GLY A 147 14.17 -1.34 -12.29
CA GLY A 147 13.93 -1.98 -13.58
C GLY A 147 12.48 -2.44 -13.75
N ASP A 148 12.27 -3.55 -14.44
CA ASP A 148 10.97 -4.24 -14.55
C ASP A 148 10.47 -4.66 -13.14
N PRO A 149 9.25 -4.29 -12.71
CA PRO A 149 8.70 -4.74 -11.42
C PRO A 149 8.65 -6.26 -11.27
N ASN A 150 8.39 -7.01 -12.35
CA ASN A 150 8.19 -8.47 -12.34
C ASN A 150 9.50 -9.26 -12.23
N GLU A 151 10.65 -8.60 -12.43
CA GLU A 151 11.96 -9.22 -12.26
C GLU A 151 12.42 -9.10 -10.80
N CYS A 152 12.92 -10.21 -10.24
CA CYS A 152 13.47 -10.24 -8.89
C CYS A 152 12.48 -9.70 -7.83
N HIS A 153 11.17 -9.85 -8.06
CA HIS A 153 10.11 -9.49 -7.09
C HIS A 153 10.22 -8.04 -6.63
N ARG A 154 10.46 -7.11 -7.56
CA ARG A 154 10.66 -5.69 -7.23
C ARG A 154 9.35 -5.00 -6.85
N ASP A 155 8.23 -5.66 -7.05
CA ASP A 155 6.88 -5.25 -6.68
C ASP A 155 6.36 -5.89 -5.37
N ASP A 156 7.10 -6.85 -4.81
CA ASP A 156 6.76 -7.55 -3.56
C ASP A 156 7.57 -7.05 -2.37
N PHE A 157 6.91 -6.73 -1.24
CA PHE A 157 7.64 -6.31 -0.05
C PHE A 157 6.90 -6.62 1.24
N GLY A 158 7.64 -7.11 2.23
CA GLY A 158 7.08 -7.42 3.54
C GLY A 158 8.10 -7.40 4.66
N VAL A 159 7.59 -7.56 5.87
CA VAL A 159 8.36 -7.58 7.11
C VAL A 159 7.89 -8.73 8.00
N ASP A 160 8.85 -9.57 8.40
CA ASP A 160 8.70 -10.50 9.50
C ASP A 160 8.90 -9.73 10.81
N LEU A 161 7.82 -9.64 11.60
CA LEU A 161 7.77 -8.91 12.86
C LEU A 161 8.45 -9.67 14.01
N THR A 162 8.68 -10.97 13.86
CA THR A 162 9.35 -11.80 14.86
C THR A 162 10.86 -11.73 14.74
N THR A 163 11.36 -11.75 13.50
CA THR A 163 12.80 -11.65 13.22
C THR A 163 13.24 -10.23 12.91
N MET A 164 12.29 -9.30 12.78
CA MET A 164 12.54 -7.92 12.37
C MET A 164 13.34 -7.89 11.07
N LYS A 165 12.83 -8.56 10.05
CA LYS A 165 13.50 -8.68 8.75
C LYS A 165 12.58 -8.26 7.64
N VAL A 166 13.02 -7.28 6.84
CA VAL A 166 12.31 -6.87 5.62
C VAL A 166 12.85 -7.64 4.42
N SER A 167 11.97 -8.03 3.49
CA SER A 167 12.38 -8.75 2.29
C SER A 167 11.39 -8.58 1.14
N ASN A 168 11.87 -8.87 -0.06
CA ASN A 168 11.08 -9.00 -1.28
C ASN A 168 10.73 -10.47 -1.59
N GLN A 169 10.52 -11.29 -0.56
CA GLN A 169 10.07 -12.66 -0.78
C GLN A 169 8.66 -12.64 -1.36
N ALA A 170 8.52 -13.05 -2.61
CA ALA A 170 7.23 -13.20 -3.27
C ALA A 170 6.42 -14.36 -2.66
N PHE A 171 5.11 -14.16 -2.59
CA PHE A 171 4.12 -15.18 -2.24
C PHE A 171 3.12 -15.35 -3.37
N ASP A 172 2.79 -16.60 -3.67
CA ASP A 172 1.75 -16.93 -4.65
C ASP A 172 0.38 -16.88 -3.95
N LEU A 173 -0.20 -15.67 -3.90
CA LEU A 173 -1.47 -15.41 -3.25
C LEU A 173 -2.65 -15.66 -4.19
N THR A 174 -3.75 -16.14 -3.64
CA THR A 174 -5.06 -16.18 -4.29
C THR A 174 -5.74 -14.81 -4.25
N SER A 175 -6.74 -14.58 -5.11
CA SER A 175 -7.54 -13.35 -5.10
C SER A 175 -8.20 -13.10 -3.73
N GLU A 176 -8.75 -14.15 -3.11
CA GLU A 176 -9.36 -14.07 -1.77
C GLU A 176 -8.35 -13.66 -0.68
N GLN A 177 -7.08 -14.06 -0.82
CA GLN A 177 -6.03 -13.65 0.12
C GLN A 177 -5.60 -12.19 -0.06
N ARG A 178 -5.69 -11.63 -1.27
CA ARG A 178 -5.39 -10.21 -1.56
C ARG A 178 -6.57 -9.30 -1.24
N ASP A 179 -7.77 -9.74 -1.58
CA ASP A 179 -9.02 -9.03 -1.35
C ASP A 179 -10.14 -9.99 -0.90
N PRO A 180 -10.26 -10.26 0.41
CA PRO A 180 -11.33 -11.10 0.93
C PRO A 180 -12.72 -10.44 0.83
N THR A 181 -12.81 -9.19 0.37
CA THR A 181 -14.08 -8.49 0.18
C THR A 181 -14.71 -8.74 -1.19
N GLY A 182 -13.98 -9.41 -2.09
CA GLY A 182 -14.46 -9.70 -3.45
C GLY A 182 -14.62 -8.45 -4.31
N GLY A 183 -13.73 -7.47 -4.17
CA GLY A 183 -13.64 -6.30 -5.05
C GLY A 183 -13.84 -4.94 -4.38
N VAL A 184 -14.23 -4.86 -3.10
CA VAL A 184 -14.41 -3.57 -2.39
C VAL A 184 -13.06 -2.88 -2.17
N GLN A 185 -12.00 -3.64 -1.92
CA GLN A 185 -10.67 -3.07 -1.77
C GLN A 185 -10.21 -2.36 -3.05
N THR A 186 -10.49 -2.96 -4.21
CA THR A 186 -10.23 -2.34 -5.52
C THR A 186 -11.08 -1.08 -5.70
N LEU A 187 -12.37 -1.10 -5.31
CA LEU A 187 -13.19 0.11 -5.34
C LEU A 187 -12.59 1.21 -4.44
N PHE A 188 -12.09 0.86 -3.26
CA PHE A 188 -11.46 1.83 -2.37
C PHE A 188 -10.18 2.45 -3.00
N ALA A 189 -9.33 1.63 -3.63
CA ALA A 189 -8.12 2.12 -4.28
C ALA A 189 -8.44 3.12 -5.41
N VAL A 190 -9.51 2.87 -6.19
CA VAL A 190 -9.91 3.71 -7.33
C VAL A 190 -10.76 4.92 -6.92
N PHE A 191 -11.72 4.73 -6.01
CA PHE A 191 -12.77 5.70 -5.70
C PHE A 191 -12.68 6.31 -4.30
N GLY A 192 -11.79 5.84 -3.43
CA GLY A 192 -11.70 6.31 -2.03
C GLY A 192 -11.48 7.82 -1.89
N MET A 193 -10.84 8.46 -2.87
CA MET A 193 -10.66 9.92 -2.91
C MET A 193 -11.78 10.66 -3.66
N LYS A 194 -12.67 9.95 -4.37
CA LYS A 194 -13.79 10.50 -5.15
C LYS A 194 -15.10 10.56 -4.35
N ILE A 195 -15.12 9.99 -3.13
CA ILE A 195 -16.27 10.03 -2.21
C ILE A 195 -16.14 11.17 -1.19
N TYR A 196 -17.26 11.57 -0.58
CA TYR A 196 -17.27 12.55 0.53
C TYR A 196 -17.78 11.94 1.85
N PRO A 197 -17.10 12.16 2.99
CA PRO A 197 -15.73 12.65 3.08
C PRO A 197 -14.75 11.66 2.42
N PRO A 198 -13.64 12.14 1.80
CA PRO A 198 -12.65 11.29 1.16
C PRO A 198 -11.91 10.45 2.20
N VAL A 199 -11.54 9.24 1.80
CA VAL A 199 -10.77 8.32 2.62
C VAL A 199 -9.40 8.15 1.98
N TRP A 200 -8.38 8.74 2.61
CA TRP A 200 -7.02 8.88 2.06
C TRP A 200 -6.10 7.69 2.31
N LEU A 201 -6.26 6.91 3.36
CA LEU A 201 -5.66 5.58 3.48
C LEU A 201 -6.59 4.74 4.32
N TRP A 202 -6.67 3.44 4.04
CA TRP A 202 -7.48 2.53 4.83
C TRP A 202 -6.64 1.72 5.81
N LYS A 203 -7.09 1.60 7.06
CA LYS A 203 -6.45 0.69 8.01
C LYS A 203 -6.86 -0.73 7.63
N SER A 204 -5.93 -1.50 7.09
CA SER A 204 -6.15 -2.87 6.58
C SER A 204 -6.74 -3.86 7.61
N THR A 205 -6.64 -3.56 8.90
CA THR A 205 -7.25 -4.37 9.97
C THR A 205 -8.71 -4.03 10.25
N ARG A 206 -9.27 -3.02 9.57
CA ARG A 206 -10.65 -2.57 9.74
C ARG A 206 -11.50 -3.11 8.57
N PRO A 207 -12.65 -3.76 8.84
CA PRO A 207 -13.57 -4.15 7.78
C PRO A 207 -14.21 -2.92 7.16
N PHE A 208 -14.46 -2.96 5.85
CA PHE A 208 -15.29 -1.96 5.17
C PHE A 208 -16.72 -2.06 5.70
N ASP A 209 -17.25 -0.94 6.20
CA ASP A 209 -18.64 -0.86 6.65
C ASP A 209 -19.59 -0.53 5.49
N ASP A 210 -20.87 -0.91 5.64
CA ASP A 210 -21.89 -0.74 4.59
C ASP A 210 -22.04 0.71 4.10
N ALA A 211 -21.83 1.68 5.01
CA ALA A 211 -21.90 3.10 4.68
C ALA A 211 -20.74 3.53 3.76
N LEU A 212 -19.52 3.02 4.00
CA LEU A 212 -18.40 3.22 3.09
C LEU A 212 -18.61 2.47 1.77
N ILE A 213 -19.05 1.22 1.80
CA ILE A 213 -19.33 0.43 0.60
C ILE A 213 -20.34 1.14 -0.29
N THR A 214 -21.45 1.62 0.29
CA THR A 214 -22.49 2.36 -0.45
C THR A 214 -21.92 3.59 -1.14
N ARG A 215 -21.05 4.36 -0.46
CA ARG A 215 -20.43 5.54 -1.06
C ARG A 215 -19.47 5.18 -2.19
N LEU A 216 -18.68 4.12 -2.03
CA LEU A 216 -17.76 3.62 -3.06
C LEU A 216 -18.53 3.13 -4.30
N VAL A 217 -19.59 2.34 -4.10
CA VAL A 217 -20.47 1.88 -5.18
C VAL A 217 -21.13 3.04 -5.91
N ASN A 218 -21.62 4.05 -5.18
CA ASN A 218 -22.22 5.23 -5.80
C ASN A 218 -21.22 6.00 -6.67
N ALA A 219 -19.98 6.19 -6.21
CA ALA A 219 -18.93 6.80 -7.03
C ALA A 219 -18.57 5.93 -8.24
N ALA A 220 -18.52 4.61 -8.08
CA ALA A 220 -18.27 3.68 -9.17
C ALA A 220 -19.37 3.73 -10.24
N ASN A 221 -20.64 3.81 -9.83
CA ASN A 221 -21.78 3.97 -10.73
C ASN A 221 -21.73 5.29 -11.52
N GLN A 222 -21.31 6.38 -10.87
CA GLN A 222 -21.14 7.69 -11.54
C GLN A 222 -20.07 7.66 -12.64
N ASP A 223 -19.04 6.82 -12.47
CA ASP A 223 -17.96 6.61 -13.44
C ASP A 223 -18.25 5.44 -14.40
N ASN A 224 -19.47 4.88 -14.41
CA ASN A 224 -19.87 3.72 -15.22
C ASN A 224 -18.95 2.49 -15.05
N TRP A 225 -18.50 2.22 -13.82
CA TRP A 225 -17.51 1.17 -13.53
C TRP A 225 -17.86 -0.22 -14.05
N THR A 226 -19.16 -0.57 -14.11
CA THR A 226 -19.62 -1.87 -14.63
C THR A 226 -19.34 -2.07 -16.12
N GLN A 227 -19.01 -1.01 -16.88
CA GLN A 227 -18.62 -1.10 -18.29
C GLN A 227 -17.38 -1.98 -18.50
N ILE A 228 -16.49 -2.07 -17.49
CA ILE A 228 -15.28 -2.91 -17.50
C ILE A 228 -15.58 -4.37 -17.85
N LEU A 229 -16.75 -4.88 -17.45
CA LEU A 229 -17.15 -6.27 -17.74
C LEU A 229 -17.29 -6.57 -19.24
N SER A 230 -17.46 -5.54 -20.07
CA SER A 230 -17.58 -5.64 -21.52
C SER A 230 -16.29 -5.29 -22.28
N MET A 231 -15.28 -4.75 -21.58
CA MET A 231 -14.02 -4.33 -22.17
C MET A 231 -13.08 -5.52 -22.38
N THR A 232 -12.23 -5.41 -23.41
CA THR A 232 -11.09 -6.31 -23.61
C THR A 232 -10.01 -6.05 -22.56
N ASP A 233 -9.14 -7.03 -22.34
CA ASP A 233 -8.06 -6.92 -21.36
C ASP A 233 -7.08 -5.77 -21.71
N GLU A 234 -6.83 -5.56 -23.02
CA GLU A 234 -6.00 -4.46 -23.53
C GLU A 234 -6.63 -3.08 -23.25
N GLU A 235 -7.94 -2.93 -23.51
CA GLU A 235 -8.66 -1.69 -23.17
C GLU A 235 -8.60 -1.39 -21.67
N ILE A 236 -8.74 -2.41 -20.83
CA ILE A 236 -8.68 -2.26 -19.38
C ILE A 236 -7.28 -1.80 -18.93
N LEU A 237 -6.23 -2.46 -19.43
CA LEU A 237 -4.85 -2.09 -19.14
C LEU A 237 -4.57 -0.63 -19.51
N HIS A 238 -4.85 -0.24 -20.75
CA HIS A 238 -4.56 1.13 -21.21
C HIS A 238 -5.46 2.21 -20.59
N THR A 239 -6.62 1.86 -20.04
CA THR A 239 -7.52 2.82 -19.39
C THR A 239 -7.20 3.02 -17.91
N TYR A 240 -6.84 1.95 -17.20
CA TYR A 240 -6.81 1.97 -15.72
C TYR A 240 -5.42 1.73 -15.12
N SER A 241 -4.45 1.22 -15.88
CA SER A 241 -3.08 1.06 -15.40
C SER A 241 -2.27 2.33 -15.62
N SER A 242 -1.39 2.64 -14.65
CA SER A 242 -0.35 3.67 -14.82
C SER A 242 0.87 3.18 -15.61
N THR A 243 0.99 1.87 -15.81
CA THR A 243 2.13 1.16 -16.39
C THR A 243 1.66 -0.10 -17.14
N PRO A 244 0.88 0.04 -18.23
CA PRO A 244 0.13 -1.07 -18.83
C PRO A 244 0.97 -2.29 -19.22
N GLU A 245 2.21 -2.09 -19.64
CA GLU A 245 3.11 -3.16 -20.09
C GLU A 245 3.76 -3.94 -18.95
N TRP A 246 3.59 -3.49 -17.71
CA TRP A 246 4.32 -4.00 -16.54
C TRP A 246 3.41 -4.57 -15.46
N GLU A 247 2.10 -4.52 -15.68
CA GLU A 247 1.13 -5.01 -14.70
C GLU A 247 1.23 -6.51 -14.47
N VAL A 248 0.88 -6.91 -13.26
CA VAL A 248 0.79 -8.30 -12.84
C VAL A 248 -0.31 -9.05 -13.62
N PRO A 249 -0.17 -10.38 -13.83
CA PRO A 249 -1.12 -11.15 -14.63
C PRO A 249 -2.59 -11.07 -14.17
N TRP A 250 -2.83 -10.82 -12.88
CA TRP A 250 -4.18 -10.73 -12.28
C TRP A 250 -4.75 -9.30 -12.23
N PHE A 251 -4.07 -8.29 -12.81
CA PHE A 251 -4.53 -6.90 -12.78
C PHE A 251 -5.94 -6.75 -13.37
N VAL A 252 -6.14 -7.29 -14.57
CA VAL A 252 -7.43 -7.20 -15.27
C VAL A 252 -8.54 -7.94 -14.54
N GLU A 253 -8.24 -9.14 -14.02
CA GLU A 253 -9.19 -9.93 -13.24
C GLU A 253 -9.65 -9.18 -11.99
N THR A 254 -8.72 -8.51 -11.29
CA THR A 254 -9.01 -7.71 -10.09
C THR A 254 -9.99 -6.56 -10.39
N LEU A 255 -9.83 -5.89 -11.53
CA LEU A 255 -10.75 -4.82 -11.96
C LEU A 255 -12.13 -5.38 -12.36
N LYS A 256 -12.16 -6.53 -13.04
CA LYS A 256 -13.42 -7.21 -13.41
C LYS A 256 -14.18 -7.72 -12.18
N GLU A 257 -13.49 -8.29 -11.19
CA GLU A 257 -14.10 -8.71 -9.92
C GLU A 257 -14.75 -7.52 -9.20
N SER A 258 -14.04 -6.40 -9.13
CA SER A 258 -14.58 -5.14 -8.58
C SER A 258 -15.80 -4.62 -9.33
N ALA A 259 -15.80 -4.68 -10.66
CA ALA A 259 -16.96 -4.31 -11.48
C ALA A 259 -18.14 -5.27 -11.27
N GLN A 260 -17.87 -6.57 -11.11
CA GLN A 260 -18.89 -7.58 -10.83
C GLN A 260 -19.51 -7.40 -9.44
N PHE A 261 -18.72 -6.97 -8.44
CA PHE A 261 -19.23 -6.58 -7.13
C PHE A 261 -20.29 -5.47 -7.25
N VAL A 262 -19.98 -4.40 -8.00
CA VAL A 262 -20.90 -3.27 -8.20
C VAL A 262 -22.18 -3.71 -8.90
N ASP A 263 -22.06 -4.50 -9.98
CA ASP A 263 -23.22 -5.03 -10.72
C ASP A 263 -24.14 -5.86 -9.82
N ASN A 264 -23.57 -6.76 -8.99
CA ASN A 264 -24.32 -7.57 -8.04
C ASN A 264 -24.95 -6.73 -6.92
N TRP A 265 -24.24 -5.74 -6.41
CA TRP A 265 -24.75 -4.81 -5.41
C TRP A 265 -25.97 -4.05 -5.94
N ASN A 266 -25.90 -3.52 -7.15
CA ASN A 266 -26.99 -2.80 -7.79
C ASN A 266 -28.23 -3.68 -8.01
N LYS A 267 -28.06 -4.94 -8.39
CA LYS A 267 -29.18 -5.90 -8.52
C LYS A 267 -29.86 -6.19 -7.18
N THR A 268 -29.10 -6.14 -6.08
CA THR A 268 -29.59 -6.48 -4.74
C THR A 268 -30.20 -5.29 -4.01
N ASN A 269 -29.65 -4.08 -4.22
CA ASN A 269 -29.98 -2.87 -3.45
C ASN A 269 -30.56 -1.72 -4.30
N GLY A 270 -30.54 -1.84 -5.63
CA GLY A 270 -30.94 -0.79 -6.57
C GLY A 270 -32.34 -0.95 -7.17
N GLY A 271 -33.24 -1.67 -6.46
CA GLY A 271 -34.67 -1.77 -6.79
C GLY A 271 -35.51 -0.74 -6.07
#